data_AF-A0A3D3UVB0-F1
#
_entry.id   AF-A0A3D3UVB0-F1
#
_cell.length_a   1.000
_cell.length_b   1.000
_cell.length_c   1.000
_cell.angle_alpha   90.00
_cell.angle_beta   90.00
_cell.angle_gamma   90.00
#
_symmetry.space_group_name_H-M   'P 1'
#
loop_
_entity.id
_entity.type
_entity.pdbx_description
1 polymer ?
#
loop_
_entity_poly.entity_id
_entity_poly.type
_entity_poly.pdbx_seq_one_letter_code
_entity_poly.pdbx_strand_id
1 'polypeptide(L)'
;MVFWTGILAGGLFAWFAIRIGFYEMWAMLFNIIISIYIAVFLTPVIIDIIPAAGDTSYGNALTMVTAAIGVFLILYVITYLFLTGQFKVSFPRIFDTLGTSVLGFLAGFLIWSFAAALICATPAS
;
A
#
# COMPACT_ATOMS: atom_id res chain seq x y z
N MET A 1 17.47 -3.95 11.88
CA MET A 1 16.30 -4.69 12.42
C MET A 1 15.03 -4.45 11.61
N VAL A 2 14.76 -3.23 11.15
CA VAL A 2 13.59 -2.87 10.30
C VAL A 2 13.45 -3.71 9.02
N PHE A 3 14.56 -4.10 8.39
CA PHE A 3 14.55 -4.98 7.21
C PHE A 3 14.03 -6.39 7.53
N TRP A 4 14.49 -6.99 8.64
CA TRP A 4 14.05 -8.31 9.08
C TRP A 4 12.58 -8.32 9.51
N THR A 5 12.11 -7.25 10.17
CA THR A 5 10.68 -7.09 10.47
C THR A 5 9.85 -6.91 9.21
N GLY A 6 10.40 -6.26 8.17
CA GLY A 6 9.76 -6.16 6.86
C GLY A 6 9.62 -7.50 6.14
N ILE A 7 10.63 -8.37 6.22
CA ILE A 7 10.55 -9.73 5.67
C ILE A 7 9.46 -10.54 6.40
N LEU A 8 9.38 -10.44 7.73
CA LEU A 8 8.34 -11.12 8.51
C LEU A 8 6.93 -10.58 8.19
N ALA A 9 6.79 -9.26 8.07
CA ALA A 9 5.53 -8.63 7.67
C ALA A 9 5.11 -9.07 6.27
N GLY A 10 6.03 -9.03 5.30
CA GLY A 10 5.80 -9.52 3.94
C GLY A 10 5.38 -11.00 3.94
N GLY A 11 6.04 -11.85 4.73
CA GLY A 11 5.67 -13.27 4.86
C GLY A 11 4.25 -13.48 5.39
N LEU A 12 3.82 -12.67 6.35
CA LEU A 12 2.46 -12.71 6.90
C LEU A 12 1.42 -12.31 5.84
N PHE A 13 1.68 -11.26 5.07
CA PHE A 13 0.83 -10.85 3.95
C PHE A 13 0.82 -11.89 2.81
N ALA A 14 1.95 -12.55 2.53
CA ALA A 14 2.02 -13.64 1.57
C ALA A 14 1.09 -14.80 1.96
N TRP A 15 1.03 -15.12 3.25
CA TRP A 15 0.12 -16.15 3.76
C TRP A 15 -1.36 -15.76 3.62
N PHE A 16 -1.70 -14.51 3.92
CA PHE A 16 -3.07 -14.00 3.72
C PHE A 16 -3.47 -13.96 2.24
N ALA A 17 -2.55 -13.59 1.36
CA ALA A 17 -2.80 -13.41 -0.07
C ALA A 17 -3.28 -14.69 -0.76
N ILE A 18 -2.80 -15.88 -0.33
CA ILE A 18 -3.17 -17.18 -0.92
C ILE A 18 -4.69 -17.41 -0.91
N ARG A 19 -5.45 -16.79 0.02
CA ARG A 19 -6.90 -16.96 0.13
C ARG A 19 -7.72 -16.06 -0.80
N ILE A 20 -7.08 -15.07 -1.44
CA ILE A 20 -7.74 -14.03 -2.22
C ILE A 20 -7.71 -14.40 -3.72
N GLY A 21 -6.56 -14.84 -4.22
CA GLY A 21 -6.35 -15.23 -5.63
C GLY A 21 -5.50 -14.22 -6.40
N PHE A 22 -4.91 -14.66 -7.52
CA PHE A 22 -3.85 -13.92 -8.19
C PHE A 22 -4.33 -12.58 -8.76
N TYR A 23 -5.47 -12.59 -9.45
CA TYR A 23 -6.02 -11.41 -10.12
C TYR A 23 -6.34 -10.27 -9.16
N GLU A 24 -7.00 -10.59 -8.05
CA GLU A 24 -7.37 -9.63 -7.02
C GLU A 24 -6.13 -9.09 -6.29
N MET A 25 -5.15 -9.96 -5.98
CA MET A 25 -3.90 -9.53 -5.35
C MET A 25 -3.03 -8.66 -6.26
N TRP A 26 -3.03 -8.94 -7.56
CA TRP A 26 -2.34 -8.11 -8.54
C TRP A 26 -2.93 -6.70 -8.58
N ALA A 27 -4.26 -6.60 -8.64
CA ALA A 27 -4.94 -5.31 -8.64
C ALA A 27 -4.74 -4.56 -7.31
N MET A 28 -4.76 -5.28 -6.18
CA MET A 28 -4.47 -4.71 -4.87
C MET A 28 -3.05 -4.15 -4.78
N LEU A 29 -2.04 -4.90 -5.24
CA LEU A 29 -0.64 -4.44 -5.26
C LEU A 29 -0.50 -3.18 -6.10
N PHE A 30 -1.12 -3.15 -7.27
CA PHE A 30 -1.07 -1.98 -8.16
C PHE A 30 -1.66 -0.73 -7.49
N ASN A 31 -2.81 -0.87 -6.82
CA ASN A 31 -3.43 0.22 -6.08
C ASN A 31 -2.55 0.72 -4.92
N ILE A 32 -1.87 -0.17 -4.21
CA ILE A 32 -0.91 0.19 -3.14
C ILE A 32 0.27 0.97 -3.70
N ILE A 33 0.84 0.53 -4.84
CA ILE A 33 1.98 1.21 -5.47
C ILE A 33 1.59 2.64 -5.85
N ILE A 34 0.45 2.81 -6.54
CA ILE A 34 -0.01 4.14 -6.96
C ILE A 34 -0.34 5.01 -5.75
N SER A 35 -1.01 4.47 -4.73
CA SER A 35 -1.39 5.27 -3.56
C SER A 35 -0.18 5.78 -2.79
N ILE A 36 0.85 4.95 -2.59
CA ILE A 36 2.10 5.35 -1.95
C ILE A 36 2.84 6.38 -2.81
N TYR A 37 2.94 6.14 -4.13
CA TYR A 37 3.57 7.09 -5.05
C TYR A 37 2.89 8.46 -4.97
N ILE A 38 1.58 8.51 -5.13
CA ILE A 38 0.82 9.76 -5.07
C ILE A 38 0.98 10.41 -3.70
N ALA A 39 0.89 9.65 -2.59
CA ALA A 39 1.05 10.20 -1.26
C ALA A 39 2.41 10.90 -1.09
N VAL A 40 3.51 10.25 -1.45
CA VAL A 40 4.87 10.81 -1.29
C VAL A 40 5.05 12.11 -2.08
N PHE A 41 4.55 12.17 -3.32
CA PHE A 41 4.72 13.35 -4.17
C PHE A 41 3.67 14.44 -3.94
N LEU A 42 2.46 14.09 -3.49
CA LEU A 42 1.38 15.04 -3.25
C LEU A 42 1.51 15.74 -1.90
N THR A 43 2.06 15.07 -0.88
CA THR A 43 2.27 15.66 0.45
C THR A 43 2.99 17.02 0.44
N PRO A 44 4.16 17.21 -0.21
CA PRO A 44 4.82 18.52 -0.21
C PRO A 44 3.96 19.60 -0.89
N VAL A 45 3.19 19.23 -1.92
CA VAL A 45 2.26 20.16 -2.60
C VAL A 45 1.12 20.56 -1.67
N ILE A 46 0.56 19.62 -0.90
CA ILE A 46 -0.49 19.91 0.08
C ILE A 46 0.02 20.86 1.16
N ILE A 47 1.24 20.64 1.67
CA ILE A 47 1.83 21.47 2.72
C ILE A 47 2.11 22.90 2.22
N ASP A 48 2.52 23.05 0.96
CA ASP A 48 2.75 24.38 0.36
C ASP A 48 1.44 25.17 0.19
N ILE A 49 0.34 24.49 -0.17
CA ILE A 49 -0.98 25.12 -0.30
C ILE A 49 -1.63 25.37 1.07
N ILE A 50 -1.43 24.46 2.02
CA ILE A 50 -2.02 24.50 3.37
C ILE A 50 -0.89 24.35 4.40
N PRO A 51 -0.21 25.46 4.76
CA PRO A 51 0.90 25.44 5.72
C PRO A 51 0.51 24.85 7.09
N ALA A 52 -0.74 25.07 7.51
CA ALA A 52 -1.31 24.51 8.74
C ALA A 52 -1.26 22.96 8.80
N ALA A 53 -1.16 22.29 7.66
CA ALA A 53 -1.04 20.83 7.59
C ALA A 53 0.38 20.35 7.95
N GLY A 54 1.39 21.22 7.86
CA GLY A 54 2.79 20.96 8.21
C GLY A 54 3.23 21.53 9.57
N ASP A 55 2.46 22.44 10.16
CA ASP A 55 2.84 23.18 11.39
C ASP A 55 2.94 22.30 12.66
N THR A 56 2.41 21.08 12.63
CA THR A 56 2.50 20.15 13.76
C THR A 56 3.67 19.19 13.58
N SER A 57 4.27 18.75 14.69
CA SER A 57 5.39 17.80 14.69
C SER A 57 5.13 16.54 13.86
N TYR A 58 3.87 16.08 13.77
CA TYR A 58 3.47 14.90 13.00
C TYR A 58 2.72 15.23 11.70
N GLY A 59 2.57 16.51 11.34
CA GLY A 59 1.70 16.97 10.25
C GLY A 59 2.08 16.40 8.89
N ASN A 60 3.38 16.34 8.60
CA ASN A 60 3.90 15.75 7.36
C ASN A 60 3.58 14.25 7.22
N ALA A 61 3.81 13.48 8.29
CA ALA A 61 3.49 12.05 8.28
C ALA A 61 1.96 11.82 8.20
N LEU A 62 1.17 12.62 8.91
CA LEU A 62 -0.28 12.50 8.93
C LEU A 62 -0.92 12.84 7.57
N THR A 63 -0.44 13.88 6.90
CA THR A 63 -0.86 14.26 5.54
C THR A 63 -0.50 13.19 4.52
N MET A 64 0.69 12.60 4.62
CA MET A 64 1.10 11.50 3.75
C MET A 64 0.28 10.23 3.96
N VAL A 65 -0.02 9.86 5.22
CA VAL A 65 -0.90 8.71 5.52
C VAL A 65 -2.32 8.95 5.01
N THR A 66 -2.88 10.13 5.27
CA THR A 66 -4.24 10.45 4.82
C THR A 66 -4.36 10.49 3.30
N ALA A 67 -3.35 11.03 2.60
CA ALA A 67 -3.28 10.96 1.14
C ALA A 67 -3.19 9.51 0.63
N ALA A 68 -2.32 8.68 1.23
CA ALA A 68 -2.17 7.27 0.84
C ALA A 68 -3.47 6.49 1.03
N ILE A 69 -4.14 6.63 2.17
CA ILE A 69 -5.41 5.95 2.46
C ILE A 69 -6.51 6.46 1.52
N GLY A 70 -6.63 7.77 1.33
CA GLY A 70 -7.65 8.37 0.47
C GLY A 70 -7.53 7.88 -0.97
N VAL A 71 -6.33 7.95 -1.55
CA VAL A 71 -6.06 7.49 -2.92
C VAL A 71 -6.27 5.98 -3.03
N PHE A 72 -5.80 5.20 -2.05
CA PHE A 72 -6.01 3.75 -2.04
C PHE A 72 -7.48 3.38 -2.04
N LEU A 73 -8.31 4.02 -1.21
CA LEU A 73 -9.75 3.75 -1.14
C LEU A 73 -10.45 4.09 -2.46
N ILE A 74 -10.12 5.24 -3.07
CA ILE A 74 -10.67 5.63 -4.38
C ILE A 74 -10.32 4.58 -5.43
N LEU A 75 -9.05 4.22 -5.53
CA LEU A 75 -8.58 3.21 -6.50
C LEU A 75 -9.17 1.83 -6.22
N TYR A 76 -9.29 1.44 -4.96
CA TYR A 76 -9.89 0.17 -4.55
C TYR A 76 -11.36 0.10 -4.96
N VAL A 77 -12.14 1.16 -4.71
CA VAL A 77 -13.55 1.24 -5.12
C VAL A 77 -13.69 1.15 -6.65
N ILE A 78 -12.88 1.92 -7.40
CA ILE A 78 -12.88 1.86 -8.87
C ILE A 78 -12.54 0.44 -9.35
N THR A 79 -11.47 -0.13 -8.82
CA THR A 79 -11.02 -1.48 -9.20
C THR A 79 -12.08 -2.53 -8.86
N TYR A 80 -12.71 -2.43 -7.70
CA TYR A 80 -13.76 -3.35 -7.27
C TYR A 80 -15.01 -3.24 -8.16
N LEU A 81 -15.48 -2.03 -8.45
CA LEU A 81 -16.68 -1.82 -9.24
C LEU A 81 -16.51 -2.23 -10.72
N PHE A 82 -15.34 -1.99 -11.31
CA PHE A 82 -15.13 -2.19 -12.74
C PHE A 82 -14.37 -3.48 -13.11
N LEU A 83 -13.53 -4.01 -12.22
CA LEU A 83 -12.63 -5.13 -12.52
C LEU A 83 -12.92 -6.36 -11.65
N THR A 84 -12.55 -6.31 -10.37
CA THR A 84 -12.54 -7.51 -9.52
C THR A 84 -13.93 -7.96 -9.08
N GLY A 85 -14.90 -7.04 -8.96
CA GLY A 85 -16.29 -7.38 -8.66
C GLY A 85 -17.10 -7.89 -9.85
N GLN A 86 -16.66 -7.61 -11.09
CA GLN A 86 -17.37 -8.01 -12.31
C GLN A 86 -16.76 -9.25 -12.97
N PHE A 87 -15.44 -9.40 -12.91
CA PHE A 87 -14.72 -10.47 -13.58
C PHE A 87 -14.07 -11.42 -12.58
N LYS A 88 -14.47 -12.70 -12.64
CA LYS A 88 -13.79 -13.78 -11.94
C LYS A 88 -12.85 -14.49 -12.90
N VAL A 89 -11.57 -14.11 -12.88
CA VAL A 89 -10.53 -14.71 -13.71
C VAL A 89 -9.82 -15.79 -12.92
N SER A 90 -10.00 -17.06 -13.29
CA SER A 90 -9.29 -18.19 -12.70
C SER A 90 -7.94 -18.38 -13.39
N PHE A 91 -6.87 -18.46 -12.60
CA PHE A 91 -5.53 -18.70 -13.12
C PHE A 91 -5.10 -20.17 -12.89
N PRO A 92 -4.07 -20.66 -13.60
CA PRO A 92 -3.49 -21.95 -13.29
C PRO A 92 -3.01 -22.00 -11.84
N ARG A 93 -3.10 -23.17 -11.20
CA ARG A 93 -2.84 -23.35 -9.76
C ARG A 93 -1.48 -22.79 -9.30
N ILE A 94 -0.45 -22.86 -10.14
CA ILE A 94 0.88 -22.28 -9.86
C ILE A 94 0.78 -20.75 -9.65
N PHE A 95 0.07 -20.03 -10.51
CA PHE A 95 -0.09 -18.59 -10.41
C PHE A 95 -0.93 -18.21 -9.20
N ASP A 96 -2.03 -18.94 -8.96
CA ASP A 96 -2.92 -18.67 -7.83
C ASP A 96 -2.30 -18.98 -6.45
N THR A 97 -1.23 -19.76 -6.38
CA THR A 97 -0.51 -20.04 -5.11
C THR A 97 0.84 -19.32 -5.02
N LEU A 98 1.76 -19.59 -5.94
CA LEU A 98 3.10 -18.99 -5.92
C LEU A 98 3.05 -17.52 -6.36
N GLY A 99 2.35 -17.23 -7.45
CA GLY A 99 2.20 -15.85 -7.92
C GLY A 99 1.53 -14.96 -6.87
N THR A 100 0.42 -15.44 -6.31
CA THR A 100 -0.34 -14.71 -5.28
C THR A 100 0.47 -14.49 -4.00
N SER A 101 1.25 -15.48 -3.56
CA SER A 101 2.10 -15.33 -2.38
C SER A 101 3.26 -14.35 -2.60
N VAL A 102 3.88 -14.36 -3.79
CA VAL A 102 4.90 -13.35 -4.16
C VAL A 102 4.30 -11.95 -4.21
N LEU A 103 3.13 -11.78 -4.83
CA LEU A 103 2.45 -10.48 -4.88
C LEU A 103 2.04 -10.01 -3.47
N GLY A 104 1.54 -10.91 -2.63
CA GLY A 104 1.23 -10.62 -1.22
C GLY A 104 2.46 -10.22 -0.42
N PHE A 105 3.59 -10.92 -0.61
CA PHE A 105 4.86 -10.56 0.01
C PHE A 105 5.29 -9.15 -0.38
N LEU A 106 5.29 -8.84 -1.69
CA LEU A 106 5.67 -7.53 -2.19
C LEU A 106 4.75 -6.43 -1.66
N ALA A 107 3.43 -6.67 -1.62
CA ALA A 107 2.46 -5.73 -1.06
C ALA A 107 2.73 -5.45 0.41
N GLY A 108 2.87 -6.51 1.23
CA GLY A 108 3.14 -6.38 2.67
C GLY A 108 4.49 -5.73 2.97
N PHE A 109 5.53 -6.11 2.22
CA PHE A 109 6.86 -5.52 2.34
C PHE A 109 6.84 -4.03 1.98
N LEU A 110 6.10 -3.65 0.94
CA LEU A 110 5.95 -2.26 0.51
C LEU A 110 5.18 -1.43 1.54
N ILE A 111 4.07 -1.95 2.09
CA ILE A 111 3.31 -1.30 3.17
C ILE A 111 4.21 -1.08 4.38
N TRP A 112 4.97 -2.10 4.79
CA TRP A 112 5.90 -1.99 5.91
C TRP A 112 7.01 -0.98 5.64
N SER A 113 7.56 -0.97 4.42
CA SER A 113 8.60 -0.01 4.02
C SER A 113 8.06 1.42 4.05
N PHE A 114 6.82 1.64 3.62
CA PHE A 114 6.16 2.94 3.72
C PHE A 114 5.91 3.34 5.17
N ALA A 115 5.43 2.44 6.02
CA ALA A 115 5.27 2.70 7.45
C ALA A 115 6.59 3.06 8.12
N ALA A 116 7.68 2.36 7.80
CA ALA A 116 9.01 2.68 8.29
C ALA A 116 9.49 4.06 7.81
N ALA A 117 9.25 4.41 6.54
CA ALA A 117 9.57 5.73 6.00
C ALA A 117 8.81 6.85 6.73
N LEU A 118 7.52 6.63 7.05
CA LEU A 118 6.73 7.58 7.85
C LEU A 118 7.29 7.77 9.25
N ILE A 119 7.69 6.69 9.92
CA ILE A 119 8.32 6.76 11.25
C ILE A 119 9.62 7.58 11.16
N CYS A 120 10.45 7.33 10.16
CA CYS A 120 11.67 8.12 9.93
C CYS A 120 11.40 9.59 9.58
N ALA A 121 10.24 9.90 9.00
CA ALA A 121 9.84 11.27 8.67
C ALA A 121 9.24 12.05 9.87
N THR A 122 8.92 11.36 10.97
CA THR A 122 8.45 12.02 12.20
C THR A 122 9.62 12.47 13.08
N PRO A 123 9.54 13.63 13.74
CA PRO A 123 10.55 14.12 14.68
C PRO A 123 10.41 13.33 16.00
N ALA A 124 10.86 12.09 15.96
CA ALA A 124 11.13 11.23 17.10
C ALA A 124 12.38 10.38 16.81
N SER A 125 13.43 11.07 16.34
CA SER A 125 14.84 10.70 16.45
C SER A 125 15.68 11.96 16.43
#